data_AF-A0A4V1J1X8-F1
#
_entry.id   AF-A0A4V1J1X8-F1
#
_cell.length_a   1.000
_cell.length_b   1.000
_cell.length_c   1.000
_cell.angle_alpha   90.00
_cell.angle_beta   90.00
_cell.angle_gamma   90.00
#
_symmetry.space_group_name_H-M   'P 1'
#
loop_
_entity.id
_entity.type
_entity.pdbx_description
1 polymer ?
#
loop_
_entity_poly.entity_id
_entity_poly.type
_entity_poly.pdbx_seq_one_letter_code
_entity_poly.pdbx_strand_id
1 'polypeptide(L)'
;MVLPPCRPTRRLRTTKWRWDEAGRLREESPAYRVCMLLQALEARLEALKQAGNTCFGQGKFEEAAAKYNEAIRECPAGHLEQLVAQPAEAVRSCDNALKLDATYVKARLRRAQANERVGSFAALKQAQEDYEQVEKESPQLAAACRAALLRLPDKMKAREQQEKDEMLGKLKDLGNSVLGKFGMSLDNFQMKPNNDGSGTYSLSFNK
;
A
#
# COMPACT_ATOMS: atom_id res chain seq x y z
N MET A 1 62.75 14.23 13.03
CA MET A 1 62.45 14.32 11.57
C MET A 1 61.56 13.13 11.24
N VAL A 2 60.32 13.22 10.77
CA VAL A 2 59.43 14.31 10.37
C VAL A 2 58.02 13.74 10.55
N LEU A 3 57.14 14.41 11.29
CA LEU A 3 55.69 14.20 11.13
C LEU A 3 55.26 14.94 9.87
N PRO A 4 54.54 14.31 8.94
CA PRO A 4 53.37 15.00 8.36
C PRO A 4 52.27 14.03 7.85
N PRO A 5 51.12 14.53 7.34
CA PRO A 5 50.39 15.75 7.66
C PRO A 5 48.91 15.48 8.06
N CYS A 6 48.27 16.48 8.64
CA CYS A 6 46.85 16.50 8.95
C CYS A 6 45.93 16.51 7.71
N ARG A 7 44.91 15.61 7.74
CA ARG A 7 43.52 15.64 7.22
C ARG A 7 43.26 15.92 5.72
N PRO A 8 42.24 15.24 5.17
CA PRO A 8 40.95 15.94 5.10
C PRO A 8 39.85 15.14 5.81
N THR A 9 39.03 15.86 6.56
CA THR A 9 37.65 15.49 6.92
C THR A 9 36.95 14.91 5.69
N ARG A 10 36.88 13.58 5.59
CA ARG A 10 36.07 12.91 4.57
C ARG A 10 34.77 12.52 5.23
N ARG A 11 33.81 13.44 5.06
CA ARG A 11 32.35 13.27 5.07
C ARG A 11 31.94 11.83 5.33
N LEU A 12 31.08 11.63 6.34
CA LEU A 12 30.22 10.44 6.46
C LEU A 12 29.76 10.08 5.05
N ARG A 13 30.42 9.07 4.48
CA ARG A 13 30.16 8.67 3.11
C ARG A 13 28.83 7.96 3.21
N THR A 14 27.82 8.61 2.66
CA THR A 14 26.57 8.00 2.25
C THR A 14 26.86 6.57 1.80
N THR A 15 26.13 5.64 2.38
CA THR A 15 26.25 4.19 2.22
C THR A 15 26.15 3.83 0.74
N LYS A 16 27.27 3.91 0.03
CA LYS A 16 27.39 3.46 -1.35
C LYS A 16 27.57 1.95 -1.26
N TRP A 17 26.52 1.24 -1.65
CA TRP A 17 26.47 -0.21 -1.79
C TRP A 17 27.76 -0.71 -2.47
N ARG A 18 28.52 -1.55 -1.76
CA ARG A 18 29.76 -2.14 -2.26
C ARG A 18 29.51 -3.63 -2.49
N TRP A 19 29.20 -3.95 -3.73
CA TRP A 19 29.01 -5.30 -4.23
C TRP A 19 30.38 -5.94 -4.53
N ASP A 20 30.51 -7.24 -4.30
CA ASP A 20 31.67 -8.00 -4.77
C ASP A 20 31.56 -8.31 -6.27
N GLU A 21 32.65 -8.76 -6.91
CA GLU A 21 32.67 -9.08 -8.35
C GLU A 21 31.65 -10.16 -8.75
N ALA A 22 31.11 -10.89 -7.78
CA ALA A 22 30.04 -11.89 -7.92
C ALA A 22 28.63 -11.37 -7.60
N GLY A 23 28.42 -10.06 -7.41
CA GLY A 23 27.11 -9.46 -7.10
C GLY A 23 26.58 -9.75 -5.70
N ARG A 24 27.40 -10.34 -4.81
CA ARG A 24 27.06 -10.59 -3.40
C ARG A 24 27.44 -9.39 -2.53
N LEU A 25 26.64 -9.12 -1.49
CA LEU A 25 27.00 -8.18 -0.43
C LEU A 25 28.17 -8.78 0.36
N ARG A 26 29.28 -8.03 0.46
CA ARG A 26 30.45 -8.43 1.24
C ARG A 26 30.04 -8.65 2.71
N GLU A 27 30.39 -9.80 3.31
CA GLU A 27 29.96 -10.24 4.66
C GLU A 27 30.29 -9.23 5.79
N GLU A 28 31.25 -8.34 5.57
CA GLU A 28 31.64 -7.29 6.51
C GLU A 28 30.76 -6.03 6.45
N SER A 29 29.80 -5.95 5.53
CA SER A 29 28.93 -4.78 5.40
C SER A 29 28.00 -4.66 6.63
N PRO A 30 27.89 -3.47 7.27
CA PRO A 30 26.92 -3.24 8.34
C PRO A 30 25.48 -3.60 7.94
N ALA A 31 25.13 -3.45 6.66
CA ALA A 31 23.80 -3.82 6.14
C ALA A 31 23.56 -5.34 6.15
N TYR A 32 24.58 -6.14 5.87
CA TYR A 32 24.48 -7.61 5.92
C TYR A 32 24.29 -8.08 7.38
N ARG A 33 25.03 -7.49 8.32
CA ARG A 33 24.89 -7.78 9.76
C ARG A 33 23.52 -7.41 10.30
N VAL A 34 22.99 -6.24 9.92
CA VAL A 34 21.62 -5.84 10.29
C VAL A 34 20.58 -6.79 9.69
N CYS A 35 20.74 -7.22 8.44
CA CYS A 35 19.85 -8.19 7.79
C CYS A 35 19.84 -9.54 8.52
N MET A 36 21.01 -10.09 8.85
CA MET A 36 21.12 -11.36 9.58
C MET A 36 20.50 -11.27 10.99
N LEU A 37 20.68 -10.14 11.68
CA LEU A 37 20.08 -9.91 13.00
C LEU A 37 18.55 -9.77 12.92
N LEU A 38 18.02 -9.12 11.87
CA LEU A 38 16.59 -9.02 11.64
C LEU A 38 15.96 -10.40 11.37
N GLN A 39 16.60 -11.22 10.53
CA GLN A 39 16.14 -12.59 10.25
C GLN A 39 16.16 -13.47 11.52
N ALA A 40 17.20 -13.34 12.35
CA ALA A 40 17.28 -14.07 13.61
C ALA A 40 16.21 -13.62 14.62
N LEU A 41 15.90 -12.32 14.63
CA LEU A 41 14.83 -11.76 15.46
C LEU A 41 13.45 -12.25 15.01
N GLU A 42 13.18 -12.25 13.69
CA GLU A 42 11.94 -12.78 13.12
C GLU A 42 11.75 -14.27 13.47
N ALA A 43 12.80 -15.09 13.35
CA ALA A 43 12.76 -16.49 13.73
C ALA A 43 12.48 -16.68 15.23
N ARG A 44 13.08 -15.85 16.08
CA ARG A 44 12.86 -15.87 17.55
C ARG A 44 11.44 -15.46 17.92
N LEU A 45 10.88 -14.44 17.27
CA LEU A 45 9.49 -14.01 17.47
C LEU A 45 8.50 -15.09 17.05
N GLU A 46 8.75 -15.78 15.94
CA GLU A 46 7.89 -16.88 15.48
C GLU A 46 7.94 -18.08 16.44
N ALA A 47 9.12 -18.40 16.97
CA ALA A 47 9.26 -19.44 18.00
C ALA A 47 8.49 -19.10 19.29
N LEU A 48 8.57 -17.84 19.76
CA LEU A 48 7.81 -17.38 20.93
C LEU A 48 6.29 -17.42 20.69
N LYS A 49 5.84 -17.08 19.48
CA LYS A 49 4.42 -17.20 19.09
C LYS A 49 3.95 -18.66 19.06
N GLN A 50 4.74 -19.56 18.49
CA GLN A 50 4.41 -20.99 18.47
C GLN A 50 4.38 -21.57 19.88
N ALA A 51 5.33 -21.20 20.74
CA ALA A 51 5.33 -21.60 22.15
C ALA A 51 4.12 -21.05 22.93
N GLY A 52 3.70 -19.81 22.67
CA GLY A 52 2.47 -19.25 23.23
C GLY A 52 1.24 -20.03 22.77
N ASN A 53 1.16 -20.36 21.48
CA ASN A 53 0.03 -21.12 20.90
C ASN A 53 -0.05 -22.54 21.46
N THR A 54 1.07 -23.22 21.70
CA THR A 54 1.08 -24.56 22.30
C THR A 54 0.65 -24.52 23.77
N CYS A 55 1.15 -23.55 24.56
CA CYS A 55 0.69 -23.33 25.94
C CYS A 55 -0.81 -22.98 26.01
N PHE A 56 -1.31 -22.19 25.05
CA PHE A 56 -2.72 -21.85 24.95
C PHE A 56 -3.59 -23.08 24.64
N GLY A 57 -3.15 -23.93 23.70
CA GLY A 57 -3.82 -25.20 23.39
C GLY A 57 -3.82 -26.21 24.55
N GLN A 58 -2.87 -26.10 25.48
CA GLN A 58 -2.78 -26.90 26.70
C GLN A 58 -3.58 -26.32 27.89
N GLY A 59 -4.31 -25.20 27.69
CA GLY A 59 -5.09 -24.54 28.74
C GLY A 59 -4.25 -23.74 29.74
N LYS A 60 -2.96 -23.54 29.48
CA LYS A 60 -2.05 -22.77 30.34
C LYS A 60 -2.02 -21.31 29.92
N PHE A 61 -3.09 -20.59 30.22
CA PHE A 61 -3.29 -19.22 29.76
C PHE A 61 -2.26 -18.22 30.32
N GLU A 62 -1.81 -18.39 31.56
CA GLU A 62 -0.79 -17.54 32.20
C GLU A 62 0.58 -17.68 31.52
N GLU A 63 1.01 -18.92 31.25
CA GLU A 63 2.28 -19.18 30.55
C GLU A 63 2.23 -18.70 29.09
N ALA A 64 1.09 -18.88 28.42
CA ALA A 64 0.87 -18.36 27.07
C ALA A 64 0.94 -16.83 27.05
N ALA A 65 0.28 -16.16 28.01
CA ALA A 65 0.32 -14.70 28.14
C ALA A 65 1.75 -14.19 28.40
N ALA A 66 2.52 -14.87 29.25
CA ALA A 66 3.93 -14.53 29.48
C ALA A 66 4.75 -14.62 28.20
N LYS A 67 4.55 -15.66 27.38
CA LYS A 67 5.26 -15.86 26.11
C LYS A 67 4.87 -14.86 25.03
N TYR A 68 3.59 -14.49 24.93
CA TYR A 68 3.17 -13.41 24.03
C TYR A 68 3.72 -12.05 24.48
N ASN A 69 3.75 -11.78 25.79
CA ASN A 69 4.33 -10.55 26.33
C ASN A 69 5.84 -10.47 26.07
N GLU A 70 6.54 -11.60 26.14
CA GLU A 70 7.96 -11.71 25.76
C GLU A 70 8.15 -11.38 24.26
N ALA A 71 7.31 -11.94 23.39
CA ALA A 71 7.34 -11.63 21.96
C ALA A 71 7.03 -10.15 21.66
N ILE A 72 6.11 -9.53 22.39
CA ILE A 72 5.76 -8.11 22.21
C ILE A 72 6.93 -7.20 22.64
N ARG A 73 7.65 -7.56 23.70
CA ARG A 73 8.82 -6.80 24.19
C ARG A 73 10.02 -6.89 23.25
N GLU A 74 10.22 -8.04 22.62
CA GLU A 74 11.33 -8.25 21.68
C GLU A 74 11.01 -7.78 20.27
N CYS A 75 9.73 -7.60 19.93
CA CYS A 75 9.36 -6.98 18.68
C CYS A 75 9.88 -5.54 18.70
N PRO A 76 10.74 -5.13 17.74
CA PRO A 76 11.13 -3.73 17.64
C PRO A 76 9.82 -2.98 17.39
N ALA A 77 9.49 -2.04 18.28
CA ALA A 77 8.19 -1.38 18.39
C ALA A 77 7.60 -0.88 17.04
N GLY A 78 8.44 -0.75 16.02
CA GLY A 78 8.07 -0.38 14.66
C GLY A 78 7.55 -1.48 13.73
N HIS A 79 7.61 -2.80 13.95
CA HIS A 79 7.17 -3.76 12.90
C HIS A 79 5.63 -3.84 12.76
N LEU A 80 4.91 -3.87 13.90
CA LEU A 80 3.45 -3.77 13.92
C LEU A 80 2.96 -2.38 13.50
N GLU A 81 3.69 -1.32 13.89
CA GLU A 81 3.38 0.05 13.46
C GLU A 81 3.76 0.32 12.00
N GLN A 82 4.81 -0.30 11.43
CA GLN A 82 5.18 -0.18 10.01
C GLN A 82 4.22 -0.92 9.10
N LEU A 83 3.70 -2.08 9.51
CA LEU A 83 2.59 -2.73 8.81
C LEU A 83 1.32 -1.88 8.81
N VAL A 84 1.14 -1.02 9.82
CA VAL A 84 0.05 -0.04 9.89
C VAL A 84 0.39 1.22 9.06
N ALA A 85 1.66 1.61 8.98
CA ALA A 85 2.14 2.83 8.32
C ALA A 85 2.36 2.67 6.80
N GLN A 86 2.62 1.45 6.30
CA GLN A 86 2.81 1.17 4.88
C GLN A 86 1.71 0.25 4.33
N PRO A 87 0.57 0.80 3.89
CA PRO A 87 -0.55 -0.01 3.44
C PRO A 87 -0.20 -0.85 2.19
N ALA A 88 0.73 -0.41 1.35
CA ALA A 88 1.17 -1.14 0.17
C ALA A 88 1.94 -2.44 0.50
N GLU A 89 2.80 -2.43 1.51
CA GLU A 89 3.53 -3.63 1.95
C GLU A 89 2.59 -4.61 2.65
N ALA A 90 1.63 -4.12 3.42
CA ALA A 90 0.60 -4.94 4.05
C ALA A 90 -0.24 -5.70 3.01
N VAL A 91 -0.62 -5.05 1.89
CA VAL A 91 -1.32 -5.72 0.77
C VAL A 91 -0.46 -6.85 0.20
N ARG A 92 0.83 -6.61 -0.09
CA ARG A 92 1.74 -7.63 -0.64
C ARG A 92 1.91 -8.83 0.29
N SER A 93 2.04 -8.58 1.59
CA SER A 93 2.12 -9.65 2.59
C SER A 93 0.83 -10.47 2.66
N CYS A 94 -0.33 -9.82 2.58
CA CYS A 94 -1.62 -10.53 2.55
C CYS A 94 -1.82 -11.30 1.24
N ASP A 95 -1.37 -10.77 0.10
CA ASP A 95 -1.41 -11.49 -1.18
C ASP A 95 -0.56 -12.76 -1.15
N ASN A 96 0.63 -12.69 -0.55
CA ASN A 96 1.47 -13.88 -0.37
C ASN A 96 0.81 -14.89 0.57
N ALA A 97 0.15 -14.44 1.65
CA ALA A 97 -0.59 -15.31 2.53
C ALA A 97 -1.77 -15.99 1.82
N LEU A 98 -2.50 -15.27 0.95
CA LEU A 98 -3.62 -15.82 0.19
C LEU A 98 -3.19 -16.75 -0.95
N LYS A 99 -1.95 -16.61 -1.46
CA LYS A 99 -1.35 -17.58 -2.39
C LYS A 99 -1.02 -18.91 -1.70
N LEU A 100 -0.63 -18.85 -0.43
CA LEU A 100 -0.34 -20.05 0.37
C LEU A 100 -1.64 -20.71 0.85
N ASP A 101 -2.59 -19.91 1.32
CA ASP A 101 -3.91 -20.37 1.76
C ASP A 101 -5.00 -19.39 1.30
N ALA A 102 -5.71 -19.78 0.25
CA ALA A 102 -6.80 -18.99 -0.31
C ALA A 102 -8.04 -18.90 0.61
N THR A 103 -8.14 -19.76 1.63
CA THR A 103 -9.24 -19.77 2.61
C THR A 103 -8.92 -18.94 3.85
N TYR A 104 -7.76 -18.27 3.89
CA TYR A 104 -7.34 -17.52 5.06
C TYR A 104 -8.11 -16.19 5.23
N VAL A 105 -9.30 -16.29 5.83
CA VAL A 105 -10.26 -15.19 6.03
C VAL A 105 -9.63 -13.93 6.67
N LYS A 106 -8.73 -14.12 7.65
CA LYS A 106 -8.06 -13.00 8.34
C LYS A 106 -7.08 -12.25 7.45
N ALA A 107 -6.37 -12.93 6.55
CA ALA A 107 -5.52 -12.26 5.56
C ALA A 107 -6.36 -11.46 4.56
N ARG A 108 -7.48 -12.02 4.11
CA ARG A 108 -8.42 -11.32 3.22
C ARG A 108 -9.00 -10.06 3.86
N LEU A 109 -9.42 -10.14 5.13
CA LEU A 109 -9.89 -8.98 5.88
C LEU A 109 -8.82 -7.89 6.04
N ARG A 110 -7.57 -8.28 6.34
CA ARG A 110 -6.45 -7.35 6.45
C ARG A 110 -6.09 -6.70 5.12
N ARG A 111 -6.18 -7.45 4.01
CA ARG A 111 -5.97 -6.93 2.65
C ARG A 111 -7.02 -5.86 2.33
N ALA A 112 -8.29 -6.11 2.63
CA ALA A 112 -9.37 -5.15 2.44
C ALA A 112 -9.12 -3.83 3.22
N GLN A 113 -8.77 -3.94 4.50
CA GLN A 113 -8.45 -2.79 5.35
C GLN A 113 -7.21 -2.01 4.88
N ALA A 114 -6.18 -2.70 4.39
CA ALA A 114 -4.99 -2.07 3.83
C ALA A 114 -5.30 -1.35 2.52
N ASN A 115 -6.08 -1.96 1.63
CA ASN A 115 -6.52 -1.38 0.37
C ASN A 115 -7.39 -0.12 0.56
N GLU A 116 -8.22 -0.10 1.61
CA GLU A 116 -8.95 1.10 2.01
C GLU A 116 -8.05 2.29 2.38
N ARG A 117 -6.88 2.01 2.97
CA ARG A 117 -5.88 3.03 3.30
C ARG A 117 -5.09 3.48 2.07
N VAL A 118 -4.89 2.61 1.08
CA VAL A 118 -4.28 2.98 -0.21
C VAL A 118 -5.16 3.99 -0.94
N GLY A 119 -6.48 3.78 -0.96
CA GLY A 119 -7.46 4.77 -1.40
C GLY A 119 -7.49 5.07 -2.91
N SER A 120 -6.75 4.30 -3.72
CA SER A 120 -6.89 4.27 -5.19
C SER A 120 -8.18 3.56 -5.60
N PHE A 121 -8.77 3.92 -6.73
CA PHE A 121 -9.99 3.26 -7.24
C PHE A 121 -9.83 1.74 -7.38
N ALA A 122 -8.70 1.27 -7.93
CA ALA A 122 -8.41 -0.15 -8.09
C ALA A 122 -8.31 -0.88 -6.74
N ALA A 123 -7.67 -0.26 -5.76
CA ALA A 123 -7.55 -0.81 -4.40
C ALA A 123 -8.91 -0.87 -3.69
N LEU A 124 -9.72 0.19 -3.80
CA LEU A 124 -11.06 0.22 -3.20
C LEU A 124 -11.99 -0.85 -3.81
N LYS A 125 -11.91 -1.06 -5.13
CA LYS A 125 -12.63 -2.14 -5.81
C LYS A 125 -12.22 -3.52 -5.27
N GLN A 126 -10.92 -3.77 -5.16
CA GLN A 126 -10.41 -5.02 -4.59
C GLN A 126 -10.84 -5.21 -3.12
N ALA A 127 -10.86 -4.13 -2.34
CA ALA A 127 -11.32 -4.18 -0.95
C ALA A 127 -12.81 -4.58 -0.86
N GLN A 128 -13.65 -4.10 -1.78
CA GLN A 128 -15.07 -4.48 -1.82
C GLN A 128 -15.22 -5.99 -2.06
N GLU A 129 -14.56 -6.52 -3.09
CA GLU A 129 -14.57 -7.96 -3.41
C GLU A 129 -14.11 -8.81 -2.23
N ASP A 130 -13.07 -8.36 -1.52
CA ASP A 130 -12.56 -9.02 -0.32
C ASP A 130 -13.57 -9.06 0.82
N TYR A 131 -14.25 -7.95 1.10
CA TYR A 131 -15.27 -7.91 2.15
C TYR A 131 -16.49 -8.77 1.82
N GLU A 132 -16.93 -8.79 0.56
CA GLU A 132 -18.03 -9.66 0.11
C GLU A 132 -17.68 -11.14 0.28
N GLN A 133 -16.43 -11.52 -0.01
CA GLN A 133 -15.97 -12.89 0.14
C GLN A 133 -15.81 -13.28 1.63
N VAL A 134 -15.32 -12.37 2.48
CA VAL A 134 -15.26 -12.60 3.94
C VAL A 134 -16.66 -12.75 4.54
N GLU A 135 -17.64 -11.97 4.09
CA GLU A 135 -19.04 -12.10 4.54
C GLU A 135 -19.61 -13.50 4.23
N LYS A 136 -19.31 -14.06 3.05
CA LYS A 136 -19.74 -15.41 2.66
C LYS A 136 -19.07 -16.50 3.48
N GLU A 137 -17.77 -16.35 3.77
CA GLU A 137 -16.97 -17.38 4.44
C GLU A 137 -17.11 -17.36 5.97
N SER A 138 -17.44 -16.22 6.58
CA SER A 138 -17.44 -16.08 8.04
C SER A 138 -18.53 -15.15 8.55
N PRO A 139 -19.70 -15.68 8.97
CA PRO A 139 -20.80 -14.88 9.50
C PRO A 139 -20.45 -14.13 10.80
N GLN A 140 -19.43 -14.59 11.54
CA GLN A 140 -18.91 -13.90 12.74
C GLN A 140 -18.23 -12.56 12.42
N LEU A 141 -17.57 -12.47 11.26
CA LEU A 141 -16.88 -11.25 10.79
C LEU A 141 -17.76 -10.42 9.85
N ALA A 142 -18.87 -10.98 9.38
CA ALA A 142 -19.81 -10.32 8.46
C ALA A 142 -20.34 -8.98 8.98
N ALA A 143 -20.63 -8.87 10.28
CA ALA A 143 -21.14 -7.63 10.87
C ALA A 143 -20.18 -6.44 10.68
N ALA A 144 -18.87 -6.67 10.86
CA ALA A 144 -17.85 -5.65 10.62
C ALA A 144 -17.68 -5.33 9.12
N CYS A 145 -17.83 -6.34 8.26
CA CYS A 145 -17.71 -6.18 6.80
C CYS A 145 -18.89 -5.40 6.21
N ARG A 146 -20.12 -5.61 6.69
CA ARG A 146 -21.31 -4.88 6.22
C ARG A 146 -21.19 -3.37 6.39
N ALA A 147 -20.68 -2.91 7.53
CA ALA A 147 -20.41 -1.50 7.75
C ALA A 147 -19.38 -0.94 6.76
N ALA A 148 -18.40 -1.75 6.33
CA ALA A 148 -17.44 -1.38 5.29
C ALA A 148 -18.07 -1.34 3.89
N LEU A 149 -18.90 -2.33 3.55
CA LEU A 149 -19.58 -2.43 2.25
C LEU A 149 -20.57 -1.28 2.00
N LEU A 150 -21.16 -0.70 3.05
CA LEU A 150 -22.03 0.47 2.91
C LEU A 150 -21.27 1.76 2.56
N ARG A 151 -20.06 1.96 3.10
CA ARG A 151 -19.28 3.20 2.89
C ARG A 151 -18.38 3.18 1.65
N LEU A 152 -17.96 2.01 1.21
CA LEU A 152 -17.07 1.83 0.06
C LEU A 152 -17.62 2.36 -1.29
N PRO A 153 -18.88 2.11 -1.68
CA PRO A 153 -19.38 2.52 -3.00
C PRO A 153 -19.37 4.04 -3.20
N ASP A 154 -19.66 4.81 -2.15
CA ASP A 154 -19.61 6.28 -2.22
C ASP A 154 -18.17 6.79 -2.41
N LYS A 155 -17.20 6.18 -1.71
CA LYS A 155 -15.78 6.49 -1.89
C LYS A 155 -15.29 6.13 -3.28
N MET A 156 -15.74 5.00 -3.83
CA MET A 156 -15.37 4.55 -5.17
C MET A 156 -15.89 5.50 -6.24
N LYS A 157 -17.17 5.91 -6.17
CA LYS A 157 -17.74 6.89 -7.10
C LYS A 157 -17.02 8.23 -7.05
N ALA A 158 -16.69 8.69 -5.84
CA ALA A 158 -15.94 9.94 -5.66
C ALA A 158 -14.54 9.86 -6.28
N ARG A 159 -13.81 8.75 -6.06
CA ARG A 159 -12.50 8.53 -6.67
C ARG A 159 -12.56 8.35 -8.18
N GLU A 160 -13.56 7.62 -8.67
CA GLU A 160 -13.77 7.41 -10.10
C GLU A 160 -14.04 8.73 -10.82
N GLN A 161 -14.90 9.58 -10.26
CA GLN A 161 -15.15 10.91 -10.84
C GLN A 161 -13.90 11.78 -10.80
N GLN A 162 -13.16 11.77 -9.70
CA GLN A 162 -11.90 12.51 -9.58
C GLN A 162 -10.86 12.07 -10.62
N GLU A 163 -10.64 10.77 -10.79
CA GLU A 163 -9.71 10.24 -11.80
C GLU A 163 -10.20 10.56 -13.22
N LYS A 164 -11.53 10.49 -13.48
CA LYS A 164 -12.11 10.91 -14.76
C LYS A 164 -11.92 12.40 -15.04
N ASP A 165 -12.17 13.26 -14.06
CA ASP A 165 -12.00 14.71 -14.19
C ASP A 165 -10.53 15.09 -14.42
N GLU A 166 -9.60 14.41 -13.74
CA GLU A 166 -8.16 14.60 -13.97
C GLU A 166 -7.74 14.13 -15.38
N MET A 167 -8.25 12.98 -15.84
CA MET A 167 -8.00 12.49 -17.19
C MET A 167 -8.60 13.43 -18.25
N LEU A 168 -9.82 13.92 -18.05
CA LEU A 168 -10.48 14.88 -18.93
C LEU A 168 -9.75 16.22 -18.95
N GLY A 169 -9.24 16.68 -17.80
CA GLY A 169 -8.39 17.86 -17.71
C GLY A 169 -7.11 17.71 -18.53
N LYS A 170 -6.38 16.59 -18.37
CA LYS A 170 -5.17 16.31 -19.16
C LYS A 170 -5.45 16.20 -20.66
N LEU A 171 -6.57 15.60 -21.05
CA LEU A 171 -7.01 15.51 -22.44
C LEU A 171 -7.34 16.90 -23.01
N LYS A 172 -8.01 17.74 -22.21
CA LYS A 172 -8.32 19.13 -22.57
C LYS A 172 -7.05 19.96 -22.72
N ASP A 173 -6.09 19.84 -21.81
CA ASP A 173 -4.81 20.54 -21.85
C ASP A 173 -3.97 20.11 -23.06
N LEU A 174 -3.96 18.82 -23.39
CA LEU A 174 -3.31 18.32 -24.60
C LEU A 174 -3.97 18.89 -25.86
N GLY A 175 -5.31 18.90 -25.91
CA GLY A 175 -6.08 19.52 -27.00
C GLY A 175 -5.77 21.00 -27.13
N ASN A 176 -5.75 21.74 -26.02
CA ASN A 176 -5.40 23.15 -25.98
C ASN A 176 -3.94 23.42 -26.36
N SER A 177 -3.00 22.53 -26.04
CA SER A 177 -1.60 22.67 -26.47
C SER A 177 -1.42 22.47 -27.97
N VAL A 178 -2.23 21.61 -28.60
CA VAL A 178 -2.21 21.40 -30.06
C VAL A 178 -2.92 22.54 -30.76
N LEU A 179 -4.13 22.89 -30.34
CA LEU A 179 -4.93 23.98 -30.92
C LEU A 179 -4.30 25.37 -30.68
N GLY A 180 -3.63 25.56 -29.54
CA GLY A 180 -2.97 26.82 -29.20
C GLY A 180 -1.83 27.17 -30.16
N LYS A 181 -1.14 26.16 -30.73
CA LYS A 181 -0.16 26.38 -31.81
C LYS A 181 -0.78 26.87 -33.11
N PHE A 182 -2.10 26.73 -33.25
CA PHE A 182 -2.91 27.27 -34.35
C PHE A 182 -3.73 28.52 -33.93
N GLY A 183 -3.51 29.06 -32.72
CA GLY A 183 -4.24 30.23 -32.21
C GLY A 183 -5.68 29.95 -31.80
N MET A 184 -5.99 28.71 -31.39
CA MET A 184 -7.34 28.28 -30.96
C MET A 184 -7.31 27.63 -29.57
N SER A 185 -8.42 27.72 -28.82
CA SER A 185 -8.65 26.98 -27.57
C SER A 185 -9.93 26.14 -27.68
N LEU A 186 -10.00 25.00 -26.98
CA LEU A 186 -11.25 24.24 -26.82
C LEU A 186 -12.36 25.09 -26.17
N ASP A 187 -12.00 26.13 -25.42
CA ASP A 187 -12.95 27.05 -24.77
C ASP A 187 -13.61 28.03 -25.76
N ASN A 188 -13.04 28.19 -26.95
CA ASN A 188 -13.61 29.07 -27.99
C ASN A 188 -14.79 28.41 -28.72
N PHE A 189 -14.93 27.08 -28.60
CA PHE A 189 -16.02 26.33 -29.22
C PHE A 189 -17.22 26.26 -28.26
N GLN A 190 -18.19 27.17 -28.43
CA GLN A 190 -19.47 27.11 -27.72
C GLN A 190 -20.43 26.19 -28.48
N MET A 191 -20.71 25.03 -27.88
CA MET A 191 -21.75 24.12 -28.35
C MET A 191 -23.09 24.58 -27.79
N LYS A 192 -23.95 25.13 -28.66
CA LYS A 192 -25.31 25.53 -28.30
C LYS A 192 -26.29 24.50 -28.85
N PRO A 193 -27.15 23.88 -28.00
CA PRO A 193 -28.22 23.03 -28.49
C PRO A 193 -29.24 23.91 -29.23
N ASN A 194 -29.59 23.54 -30.47
CA ASN A 194 -30.67 24.22 -31.18
C ASN A 194 -32.00 23.79 -30.56
N ASN A 195 -32.82 24.75 -30.14
CA ASN A 195 -34.04 24.51 -29.35
C ASN A 195 -35.22 23.97 -30.20
N ASP A 196 -34.94 23.44 -31.39
CA ASP A 196 -35.93 23.07 -32.41
C ASP A 196 -36.33 21.58 -32.32
N GLY A 197 -35.97 20.88 -31.24
CA GLY A 197 -36.30 19.46 -31.03
C GLY A 197 -35.59 18.47 -31.98
N SER A 198 -34.73 18.95 -32.88
CA SER A 198 -34.05 18.16 -33.91
C SER A 198 -32.79 17.42 -33.42
N GLY A 199 -32.38 17.61 -32.17
CA GLY A 199 -31.16 17.02 -31.61
C GLY A 199 -29.87 17.52 -32.27
N THR A 200 -29.93 18.59 -33.07
CA THR A 200 -28.78 19.16 -33.76
C THR A 200 -28.04 20.15 -32.87
N TYR A 201 -26.71 20.07 -32.87
CA TYR A 201 -25.83 20.95 -32.09
C TYR A 201 -25.20 21.99 -33.01
N SER A 202 -25.32 23.28 -32.66
CA SER A 202 -24.64 24.37 -33.35
C SER A 202 -23.30 24.65 -32.67
N LEU A 203 -22.21 24.53 -33.42
CA LEU A 203 -20.86 24.86 -32.98
C LEU A 203 -20.57 26.32 -33.36
N SER A 204 -20.54 27.21 -32.38
CA SER A 204 -20.16 28.62 -32.57
C SER A 204 -18.75 28.85 -32.05
N PHE A 205 -17.91 29.51 -32.84
CA PHE A 205 -16.57 29.90 -32.43
C PHE A 205 -16.55 31.37 -32.02
N ASN A 206 -16.23 31.67 -30.75
CA ASN A 206 -15.96 33.04 -30.30
C ASN A 206 -14.45 33.24 -30.22
N LYS A 207 -13.97 34.34 -30.83
CA LYS A 207 -12.55 34.65 -30.99
C LYS A 207 -12.08 35.65 -29.94
#